data_AF-A0A6F9B7F6-F1
#
_entry.id   AF-A0A6F9B7F6-F1
#
_cell.length_a   1.000
_cell.length_b   1.000
_cell.length_c   1.000
_cell.angle_alpha   90.00
_cell.angle_beta   90.00
_cell.angle_gamma   90.00
#
_symmetry.space_group_name_H-M   'P 1'
#
loop_
_entity.id
_entity.type
_entity.pdbx_description
1 polymer ?
#
loop_
_entity_poly.entity_id
_entity_poly.type
_entity_poly.pdbx_seq_one_letter_code
_entity_poly.pdbx_strand_id
1 'polypeptide(L)'
;MCSVSRYLLEVMGDGLASQINNPEVDIDITKPDMTIRQQIMQLKITTNRLRNALNGNDVDFQDASDDVSGSGSGMCTGESCARSGSHVIVPKTDSTRYYNHPENKKVKGTGTQTHPSIRLLLFSLATLLLRR
;
A
#
# COMPACT_ATOMS: atom_id res chain seq x y z
N MET A 1 26.91 10.26 41.43
CA MET A 1 25.88 9.30 41.91
C MET A 1 24.75 9.35 40.90
N CYS A 2 24.43 8.25 40.21
CA CYS A 2 23.25 8.18 39.35
C CYS A 2 22.10 7.63 40.20
N SER A 3 21.01 8.39 40.37
CA SER A 3 19.79 7.87 41.00
C SER A 3 18.90 7.23 39.96
N VAL A 4 18.45 6.00 40.22
CA VAL A 4 17.41 5.35 39.41
C VAL A 4 16.06 5.80 39.94
N SER A 5 15.35 6.59 39.13
CA SER A 5 13.98 7.07 39.41
C SER A 5 13.03 6.57 38.32
N ARG A 6 11.75 6.40 38.66
CA ARG A 6 10.72 6.03 37.69
C ARG A 6 10.27 7.26 36.89
N TYR A 7 10.04 7.08 35.60
CA TYR A 7 9.34 8.08 34.80
C TYR A 7 7.87 8.15 35.26
N LEU A 8 7.40 9.37 35.53
CA LEU A 8 6.07 9.63 36.10
C LEU A 8 5.09 10.24 35.10
N LEU A 9 5.59 10.83 34.01
CA LEU A 9 4.79 11.53 33.01
C LEU A 9 4.27 10.56 31.95
N GLU A 10 3.13 10.89 31.37
CA GLU A 10 2.53 10.11 30.29
C GLU A 10 3.32 10.29 28.98
N VAL A 11 3.27 9.26 28.13
CA VAL A 11 3.89 9.31 26.80
C VAL A 11 3.12 10.27 25.91
N MET A 12 3.84 11.13 25.19
CA MET A 12 3.21 12.08 24.27
C MET A 12 2.67 11.38 23.02
N GLY A 13 1.55 11.89 22.51
CA GLY A 13 0.95 11.40 21.27
C GLY A 13 1.81 11.69 20.03
N ASP A 14 1.46 11.03 18.91
CA ASP A 14 2.20 11.18 17.66
C ASP A 14 1.98 12.55 16.99
N GLY A 15 2.96 12.94 16.18
CA GLY A 15 2.90 14.15 15.36
C GLY A 15 3.37 15.42 16.07
N LEU A 16 3.77 16.41 15.26
CA LEU A 16 4.40 17.65 15.75
C LEU A 16 3.51 18.44 16.72
N ALA A 17 2.20 18.48 16.47
CA ALA A 17 1.25 19.23 17.32
C ALA A 17 1.13 18.66 18.74
N SER A 18 1.26 17.34 18.89
CA SER A 18 1.17 16.65 20.19
C SER A 18 2.37 16.93 21.10
N GLN A 19 3.45 17.50 20.56
CA GLN A 19 4.68 17.79 21.30
C GLN A 19 4.66 19.14 22.01
N ILE A 20 3.59 19.94 21.88
CA ILE A 20 3.49 21.27 22.51
C ILE A 20 3.68 21.24 24.03
N ASN A 21 3.26 20.15 24.68
CA ASN A 21 3.37 19.95 26.12
C ASN A 21 4.44 18.92 26.49
N ASN A 22 5.37 18.58 25.59
CA ASN A 22 6.41 17.60 25.90
C ASN A 22 7.37 18.18 26.96
N PRO A 23 7.45 17.57 28.16
CA PRO A 23 8.28 18.09 29.24
C PRO A 23 9.79 17.93 28.98
N GLU A 24 10.19 17.08 28.04
CA GLU A 24 11.59 16.76 27.76
C GLU A 24 12.18 17.58 26.61
N VAL A 25 11.34 18.14 25.74
CA VAL A 25 11.77 18.84 24.52
C VAL A 25 10.84 20.02 24.23
N ASP A 26 11.42 21.22 24.15
CA ASP A 26 10.72 22.41 23.66
C ASP A 26 10.78 22.47 22.13
N ILE A 27 9.63 22.47 21.47
CA ILE A 27 9.50 22.43 20.02
C ILE A 27 8.58 23.57 19.55
N ASP A 28 9.06 24.38 18.62
CA ASP A 28 8.21 25.35 17.91
C ASP A 28 7.32 24.65 16.89
N ILE A 29 6.09 24.34 17.30
CA ILE A 29 5.08 23.67 16.46
C ILE A 29 4.64 24.51 15.24
N THR A 30 4.94 25.82 15.21
CA THR A 30 4.51 26.72 14.13
C THR A 30 5.41 26.64 12.90
N LYS A 31 6.60 26.02 13.03
CA LYS A 31 7.61 25.88 11.98
C LYS A 31 7.82 24.41 11.60
N PRO A 32 6.89 23.78 10.86
CA PRO A 32 7.08 22.41 10.40
C PRO A 32 8.19 22.32 9.34
N ASP A 33 8.83 21.15 9.27
CA ASP A 33 9.82 20.86 8.22
C ASP A 33 9.18 20.88 6.82
N MET A 34 9.77 21.70 5.93
CA MET A 34 9.27 21.89 4.58
C MET A 34 9.49 20.67 3.68
N THR A 35 10.54 19.88 3.90
CA THR A 35 10.82 18.63 3.18
C THR A 35 9.74 17.59 3.47
N ILE A 36 9.40 17.44 4.76
CA ILE A 36 8.30 16.54 5.17
C ILE A 36 6.97 17.02 4.59
N ARG A 37 6.74 18.33 4.56
CA ARG A 37 5.54 18.91 3.93
C ARG A 37 5.47 18.62 2.43
N GLN A 38 6.59 18.68 1.71
CA GLN A 38 6.67 18.30 0.29
C GLN A 38 6.37 16.82 0.08
N GLN A 39 6.94 15.94 0.91
CA GLN A 39 6.66 14.51 0.84
C GLN A 39 5.18 14.20 1.12
N ILE A 40 4.56 14.86 2.11
CA ILE A 40 3.12 14.75 2.37
C ILE A 40 2.31 15.18 1.14
N MET A 41 2.72 16.26 0.47
CA MET A 41 2.05 16.71 -0.76
C MET A 41 2.19 15.70 -1.90
N GLN A 42 3.37 15.13 -2.11
CA GLN A 42 3.58 14.06 -3.09
C GLN A 42 2.69 12.85 -2.81
N LEU A 43 2.62 12.41 -1.55
CA LEU A 43 1.73 11.33 -1.13
C LEU A 43 0.25 11.65 -1.41
N LYS A 44 -0.19 12.90 -1.14
CA LYS A 44 -1.54 13.36 -1.45
C LYS A 44 -1.85 13.34 -2.95
N ILE A 45 -0.91 13.82 -3.77
CA ILE A 45 -1.04 13.82 -5.24
C ILE A 45 -1.19 12.38 -5.75
N THR A 46 -0.28 11.49 -5.35
CA THR A 46 -0.34 10.07 -5.75
C THR A 46 -1.63 9.41 -5.28
N THR A 47 -2.07 9.68 -4.05
CA THR A 47 -3.34 9.15 -3.53
C THR A 47 -4.54 9.65 -4.35
N ASN A 48 -4.54 10.91 -4.75
CA ASN A 48 -5.58 11.46 -5.61
C ASN A 48 -5.57 10.81 -7.00
N ARG A 49 -4.39 10.64 -7.61
CA ARG A 49 -4.24 9.90 -8.87
C ARG A 49 -4.81 8.48 -8.75
N LEU A 50 -4.44 7.74 -7.72
CA LEU A 50 -4.99 6.39 -7.49
C LEU A 50 -6.52 6.40 -7.34
N ARG A 51 -7.09 7.41 -6.66
CA ARG A 51 -8.55 7.55 -6.51
C ARG A 51 -9.24 7.87 -7.84
N ASN A 52 -8.64 8.68 -8.69
CA ASN A 52 -9.18 9.01 -10.02
C ASN A 52 -9.11 7.80 -10.95
N ALA A 53 -7.98 7.08 -10.95
CA ALA A 53 -7.83 5.84 -11.71
C ALA A 53 -8.87 4.78 -11.30
N LEU A 54 -9.16 4.66 -10.00
CA LEU A 54 -10.22 3.80 -9.49
C LEU A 54 -11.61 4.18 -10.04
N ASN A 55 -11.88 5.46 -10.22
CA ASN A 55 -13.14 5.97 -10.76
C ASN A 55 -13.21 5.90 -12.30
N GLY A 56 -12.14 5.46 -12.97
CA GLY A 56 -12.04 5.46 -14.43
C GLY A 56 -11.81 6.85 -15.04
N ASN A 57 -11.41 7.82 -14.22
CA ASN A 57 -11.02 9.14 -14.70
C ASN A 57 -9.56 9.11 -15.15
N ASP A 58 -9.27 9.80 -16.25
CA ASP A 58 -7.92 9.91 -16.74
C ASP A 58 -7.06 10.80 -15.83
N VAL A 59 -5.88 10.31 -15.47
CA VAL A 59 -4.98 10.95 -14.49
C VAL A 59 -3.78 11.64 -15.12
N ASP A 60 -3.51 11.35 -16.39
CA ASP A 60 -2.31 11.80 -17.11
C ASP A 60 -2.64 12.83 -18.20
N PHE A 61 -3.87 13.36 -18.23
CA PHE A 61 -4.28 14.30 -19.27
C PHE A 61 -4.05 15.75 -18.84
N GLN A 62 -3.13 16.39 -19.58
CA GLN A 62 -2.84 17.83 -19.68
C GLN A 62 -1.82 18.44 -18.72
N ASP A 63 -0.72 17.75 -18.35
CA ASP A 63 0.47 18.41 -17.79
C ASP A 63 1.82 17.70 -18.10
N ALA A 64 1.87 16.82 -19.13
CA ALA A 64 3.14 16.25 -19.62
C ALA A 64 3.92 17.17 -20.59
N SER A 65 3.74 18.48 -20.45
CA SER A 65 4.63 19.52 -20.96
C SER A 65 5.11 20.26 -19.72
N ASP A 66 6.29 19.99 -19.15
CA ASP A 66 7.58 20.32 -19.75
C ASP A 66 8.69 19.54 -19.02
N ASP A 67 9.23 18.48 -19.65
CA ASP A 67 10.54 17.83 -19.38
C ASP A 67 10.50 16.29 -19.52
N VAL A 68 10.04 15.78 -20.65
CA VAL A 68 10.50 14.47 -21.12
C VAL A 68 10.97 14.59 -22.55
N SER A 69 12.29 14.56 -22.73
CA SER A 69 12.91 14.35 -24.03
C SER A 69 12.54 12.92 -24.47
N GLY A 70 11.37 12.78 -25.07
CA GLY A 70 10.84 11.55 -25.61
C GLY A 70 11.30 11.33 -27.05
N SER A 71 12.48 10.74 -27.24
CA SER A 71 12.82 10.08 -28.50
C SER A 71 12.19 8.68 -28.50
N GLY A 72 11.01 8.57 -29.10
CA GLY A 72 10.30 7.31 -29.30
C GLY A 72 9.87 7.15 -30.75
N SER A 73 10.80 6.85 -31.64
CA SER A 73 10.49 6.46 -33.02
C SER A 73 9.94 5.03 -33.03
N GLY A 74 8.61 4.90 -32.97
CA GLY A 74 7.88 3.63 -33.13
C GLY A 74 6.98 3.70 -34.36
N MET A 75 7.57 3.60 -35.54
CA MET A 75 6.83 3.52 -36.80
C MET A 75 6.09 2.18 -36.89
N CYS A 76 4.79 2.18 -36.62
CA CYS A 76 3.93 1.02 -36.88
C CYS A 76 3.56 0.99 -38.36
N THR A 77 4.35 0.28 -39.18
CA THR A 77 3.91 -0.15 -40.51
C THR A 77 3.20 -1.49 -40.38
N GLY A 78 1.87 -1.47 -40.36
CA GLY A 78 1.06 -2.69 -40.43
C GLY A 78 -0.37 -2.48 -39.94
N GLU A 79 -1.32 -2.65 -40.85
CA GLU A 79 -2.75 -2.67 -40.58
C GLU A 79 -3.12 -3.80 -39.59
N SER A 80 -3.11 -3.54 -38.28
CA SER A 80 -4.02 -4.16 -37.31
C SER A 80 -3.66 -3.70 -35.89
N CYS A 81 -4.04 -2.47 -35.53
CA CYS A 81 -4.34 -2.17 -34.13
C CYS A 81 -5.76 -2.69 -33.83
N ALA A 82 -5.89 -4.01 -33.69
CA ALA A 82 -7.14 -4.63 -33.25
C ALA A 82 -7.39 -4.25 -31.79
N ARG A 83 -8.33 -3.31 -31.61
CA ARG A 83 -8.95 -2.94 -30.34
C ARG A 83 -9.59 -4.17 -29.70
N SER A 84 -8.88 -4.84 -28.79
CA SER A 84 -9.47 -5.89 -27.94
C SER A 84 -8.74 -6.01 -26.62
N GLY A 85 -9.51 -5.91 -25.54
CA GLY A 85 -9.06 -6.02 -24.16
C GLY A 85 -9.62 -4.85 -23.34
N SER A 86 -10.27 -5.01 -22.20
CA SER A 86 -10.52 -6.19 -21.37
C SER A 86 -11.68 -5.80 -20.43
N HIS A 87 -12.69 -6.64 -20.29
CA HIS A 87 -13.79 -6.42 -19.34
C HIS A 87 -13.24 -6.71 -17.93
N VAL A 88 -12.73 -5.69 -17.23
CA VAL A 88 -12.23 -5.84 -15.86
C VAL A 88 -13.41 -5.73 -14.90
N ILE A 89 -13.84 -6.86 -14.34
CA ILE A 89 -14.78 -6.90 -13.22
C ILE A 89 -14.00 -6.50 -11.96
N VAL A 90 -14.21 -5.27 -11.48
CA VAL A 90 -13.64 -4.78 -10.21
C VAL A 90 -14.59 -5.15 -9.06
N PRO A 91 -14.16 -5.93 -8.04
CA PRO A 91 -14.96 -6.13 -6.85
C PRO A 91 -14.96 -4.83 -6.03
N LYS A 92 -16.16 -4.28 -5.81
CA LYS A 92 -16.36 -3.08 -5.01
C LYS A 92 -16.23 -3.44 -3.52
N THR A 93 -15.04 -3.36 -2.95
CA THR A 93 -14.86 -3.36 -1.48
C THR A 93 -14.74 -1.92 -1.01
N ASP A 94 -15.89 -1.30 -0.77
CA ASP A 94 -15.97 -0.12 0.08
C ASP A 94 -15.85 -0.59 1.53
N SER A 95 -14.67 -0.46 2.11
CA SER A 95 -14.51 -0.56 3.55
C SER A 95 -13.30 0.26 3.99
N THR A 96 -13.60 1.42 4.54
CA THR A 96 -12.72 2.28 5.31
C THR A 96 -12.03 1.45 6.39
N ARG A 97 -10.77 1.04 6.15
CA ARG A 97 -9.94 0.40 7.16
C ARG A 97 -9.52 1.45 8.19
N TYR A 98 -10.34 1.62 9.22
CA TYR A 98 -9.90 2.18 10.49
C TYR A 98 -8.81 1.24 11.05
N TYR A 99 -7.59 1.75 11.16
CA TYR A 99 -6.51 1.04 11.84
C TYR A 99 -6.82 1.03 13.34
N ASN A 100 -7.32 -0.09 13.84
CA ASN A 100 -7.40 -0.33 15.27
C ASN A 100 -5.99 -0.49 15.83
N HIS A 101 -5.71 0.24 16.90
CA HIS A 101 -4.57 0.09 17.80
C HIS A 101 -4.40 -1.39 18.21
N PRO A 102 -3.19 -1.98 18.13
CA PRO A 102 -3.00 -3.37 18.51
C PRO A 102 -3.03 -3.52 20.03
N GLU A 103 -4.20 -3.87 20.57
CA GLU A 103 -4.32 -4.39 21.92
C GLU A 103 -3.59 -5.74 22.00
N ASN A 104 -2.62 -5.85 22.93
CA ASN A 104 -1.78 -7.03 23.13
C ASN A 104 -2.62 -8.28 23.49
N LYS A 105 -3.10 -9.02 22.49
CA LYS A 105 -3.71 -10.34 22.69
C LYS A 105 -2.70 -11.42 22.32
N LYS A 106 -2.29 -12.17 23.35
CA LYS A 106 -1.39 -13.33 23.28
C LYS A 106 -1.99 -14.38 22.34
N VAL A 107 -1.49 -14.43 21.10
CA VAL A 107 -1.96 -15.38 20.08
C VAL A 107 -1.43 -16.77 20.42
N LYS A 108 -2.34 -17.71 20.73
CA LYS A 108 -2.05 -19.15 20.78
C LYS A 108 -2.08 -19.68 19.33
N GLY A 109 -0.92 -20.03 18.79
CA GLY A 109 -0.82 -20.66 17.48
C GLY A 109 -1.28 -22.12 17.53
N THR A 110 -2.38 -22.44 16.86
CA THR A 110 -2.72 -23.81 16.46
C THR A 110 -2.20 -24.05 15.05
N GLY A 111 -1.08 -24.76 14.94
CA GLY A 111 -0.53 -25.19 13.64
C GLY A 111 -1.45 -26.22 13.01
N THR A 112 -1.96 -25.93 11.81
CA THR A 112 -2.74 -26.88 11.02
C THR A 112 -1.79 -27.84 10.31
N GLN A 113 -1.97 -29.12 10.60
CA GLN A 113 -1.21 -30.23 10.02
C GLN A 113 -1.50 -30.33 8.52
N THR A 114 -0.46 -30.31 7.69
CA THR A 114 -0.55 -30.41 6.23
C THR A 114 -0.97 -31.81 5.82
N HIS A 115 -2.24 -31.99 5.44
CA HIS A 115 -2.70 -33.24 4.85
C HIS A 115 -2.12 -33.40 3.42
N PRO A 116 -1.42 -34.50 3.11
CA PRO A 116 -1.01 -34.78 1.75
C PRO A 116 -2.26 -35.03 0.88
N SER A 117 -2.32 -34.34 -0.24
CA SER A 117 -3.48 -34.26 -1.13
C SER A 117 -3.73 -35.60 -1.83
N ILE A 118 -4.66 -36.39 -1.28
CA ILE A 118 -5.21 -37.62 -1.88
C ILE A 118 -5.60 -37.43 -3.35
N ARG A 119 -5.98 -36.21 -3.75
CA ARG A 119 -6.28 -35.85 -5.15
C ARG A 119 -5.08 -36.11 -6.08
N LEU A 120 -3.85 -35.83 -5.67
CA LEU A 120 -2.65 -36.08 -6.48
C LEU A 120 -2.40 -37.58 -6.69
N LEU A 121 -2.66 -38.40 -5.67
CA LEU A 121 -2.54 -39.86 -5.75
C LEU A 121 -3.58 -40.46 -6.69
N LEU A 122 -4.81 -39.92 -6.71
CA LEU A 122 -5.84 -40.37 -7.64
C LEU A 122 -5.52 -39.98 -9.09
N PHE A 123 -4.99 -38.78 -9.31
CA PHE A 123 -4.55 -38.34 -10.63
C PHE A 123 -3.40 -39.20 -11.17
N SER A 124 -2.40 -39.52 -10.33
CA SER A 124 -1.29 -40.39 -10.76
C SER A 124 -1.79 -41.80 -11.11
N LEU A 125 -2.68 -42.38 -10.31
CA LEU A 125 -3.26 -43.70 -10.59
C LEU A 125 -4.07 -43.72 -11.89
N ALA A 126 -4.88 -42.70 -12.15
CA ALA A 126 -5.65 -42.58 -13.38
C ALA A 126 -4.75 -42.54 -14.63
N THR A 127 -3.65 -41.79 -14.58
CA THR A 127 -2.69 -41.75 -15.70
C THR A 127 -2.00 -43.10 -15.95
N LEU A 128 -1.82 -43.91 -14.92
CA LEU A 128 -1.18 -45.22 -15.03
C LEU A 128 -2.11 -46.27 -15.65
N LEU A 129 -3.41 -46.18 -15.35
CA LEU A 129 -4.45 -47.02 -15.94
C LEU A 129 -4.75 -46.67 -17.40
N LEU A 130 -4.62 -45.39 -17.79
CA LEU A 130 -4.79 -44.94 -19.18
C LEU A 130 -3.60 -45.24 -20.09
N ARG A 131 -2.43 -45.59 -19.51
CA ARG A 131 -1.22 -45.97 -20.25
C ARG A 131 -1.10 -47.48 -20.49
N ARG A 132 -2.09 -48.26 -20.07
CA ARG A 132 -2.13 -49.72 -20.22
C ARG A 132 -3.16 -50.11 -21.27
#